data_AF-A0A1J4WLE3-F1
#
_entry.id   AF-A0A1J4WLE3-F1
#
_cell.length_a   1.000
_cell.length_b   1.000
_cell.length_c   1.000
_cell.angle_alpha   90.00
_cell.angle_beta   90.00
_cell.angle_gamma   90.00
#
_symmetry.space_group_name_H-M   'P 1'
#
loop_
_entity.id
_entity.type
_entity.pdbx_description
1 polymer ?
#
loop_
_entity_poly.entity_id
_entity_poly.type
_entity_poly.pdbx_seq_one_letter_code
_entity_poly.pdbx_strand_id
1 'polypeptide(L)'
;NITLTKTVDKTQASQGEEITYVITYNNTGTGGATDVVITDSIPTGTTYVAGSASNSGTLSGATLTWTIASVASGGSGTVSFRVKVD
;
A
#
# COMPACT_ATOMS: atom_id res chain seq x y z
N ASN A 1 -18.01 -1.41 3.48
CA ASN A 1 -17.49 -1.86 2.17
C ASN A 1 -16.22 -1.09 1.91
N ILE A 2 -15.08 -1.75 1.71
CA ILE A 2 -13.80 -1.07 1.47
C ILE A 2 -13.43 -1.22 0.01
N THR A 3 -13.18 -0.09 -0.66
CA THR A 3 -12.64 -0.06 -2.03
C THR A 3 -11.19 0.38 -1.99
N LEU A 4 -10.35 -0.21 -2.85
CA LEU A 4 -8.93 0.09 -2.96
C LEU A 4 -8.60 0.60 -4.36
N THR A 5 -7.76 1.63 -4.44
CA THR A 5 -7.16 2.11 -5.69
C THR A 5 -5.66 2.18 -5.51
N LYS A 6 -4.90 1.56 -6.42
CA LYS A 6 -3.44 1.59 -6.42
C LYS A 6 -2.93 2.46 -7.56
N THR A 7 -1.98 3.34 -7.26
CA THR A 7 -1.29 4.19 -8.23
C THR A 7 0.21 4.07 -8.07
N VAL A 8 0.93 4.49 -9.10
CA VAL A 8 2.39 4.52 -9.18
C VAL A 8 2.82 5.93 -9.56
N ASP A 9 3.96 6.37 -9.07
CA ASP A 9 4.56 7.65 -9.50
C ASP A 9 5.19 7.56 -10.90
N LYS A 10 5.64 6.36 -11.30
CA LYS A 10 6.28 6.10 -12.60
C LYS A 10 5.69 4.86 -13.27
N THR A 11 5.25 4.99 -14.51
CA THR A 11 4.80 3.86 -15.34
C THR A 11 5.95 3.18 -16.10
N GLN A 12 7.11 3.82 -16.16
CA GLN A 12 8.36 3.28 -16.69
C GLN A 12 9.50 3.73 -15.78
N ALA A 13 10.42 2.82 -15.47
CA ALA A 13 11.58 3.08 -14.64
C ALA A 13 12.78 2.27 -15.17
N SER A 14 13.96 2.84 -15.04
CA SER A 14 15.22 2.18 -15.39
C SER A 14 15.76 1.37 -14.22
N GLN A 15 16.65 0.42 -14.50
CA GLN A 15 17.38 -0.32 -13.48
C GLN A 15 18.02 0.64 -12.46
N GLY A 16 17.84 0.33 -11.18
CA GLY A 16 18.35 1.12 -10.06
C GLY A 16 17.47 2.29 -9.62
N GLU A 17 16.41 2.65 -10.36
CA GLU A 17 15.46 3.68 -9.92
C GLU A 17 14.50 3.17 -8.85
N GLU A 18 14.05 4.08 -7.99
CA GLU A 18 12.93 3.82 -7.08
C GLU A 18 11.59 4.18 -7.73
N ILE A 19 10.58 3.37 -7.42
CA ILE A 19 9.17 3.53 -7.77
C ILE A 19 8.37 3.61 -6.48
N THR A 20 7.48 4.59 -6.38
CA THR A 20 6.58 4.78 -5.24
C THR A 20 5.19 4.25 -5.59
N TYR A 21 4.72 3.29 -4.81
CA TYR A 21 3.35 2.79 -4.86
C TYR A 21 2.50 3.46 -3.78
N VAL A 22 1.30 3.91 -4.15
CA VAL A 22 0.31 4.48 -3.23
C VAL A 22 -0.99 3.70 -3.37
N ILE A 23 -1.53 3.25 -2.25
CA ILE A 23 -2.81 2.55 -2.15
C ILE A 23 -3.76 3.44 -1.36
N THR A 24 -4.83 3.88 -2.02
CA THR A 24 -5.91 4.63 -1.39
C THR A 24 -7.03 3.68 -1.02
N TYR A 25 -7.47 3.72 0.23
CA TYR A 25 -8.63 2.96 0.72
C TYR A 25 -9.78 3.90 1.05
N ASN A 26 -11.01 3.46 0.76
CA ASN A 26 -12.22 4.23 1.03
C ASN A 26 -13.34 3.32 1.56
N ASN A 27 -13.97 3.71 2.66
CA ASN A 27 -15.13 3.02 3.21
C ASN A 27 -16.43 3.59 2.62
N THR A 28 -16.96 2.88 1.63
CA THR A 28 -18.22 3.20 0.95
C THR A 28 -19.45 2.59 1.65
N GLY A 29 -19.24 1.90 2.79
CA GLY A 29 -20.35 1.38 3.61
C GLY A 29 -20.98 2.47 4.48
N THR A 30 -22.19 2.20 4.96
CA THR A 30 -22.95 3.06 5.90
C THR A 30 -22.50 2.92 7.36
N GLY A 31 -21.70 1.89 7.67
CA GLY A 31 -21.08 1.67 8.97
C GLY A 31 -19.56 1.84 8.92
N GLY A 32 -18.94 2.10 10.07
CA GLY A 32 -17.49 2.08 10.21
C GLY A 32 -16.92 0.67 9.99
N ALA A 33 -15.73 0.59 9.41
CA ALA A 33 -14.95 -0.64 9.30
C ALA A 33 -13.86 -0.63 10.37
N THR A 34 -13.66 -1.74 11.07
CA THR A 34 -12.57 -1.93 12.03
C THR A 34 -11.64 -3.03 11.55
N ASP A 35 -10.40 -3.03 12.05
CA ASP A 35 -9.39 -4.07 11.77
C ASP A 35 -9.21 -4.32 10.26
N VAL A 36 -9.14 -3.24 9.48
CA VAL A 36 -8.99 -3.31 8.03
C VAL A 36 -7.56 -3.71 7.71
N VAL A 37 -7.40 -4.87 7.08
CA VAL A 37 -6.10 -5.38 6.62
C VAL A 37 -5.94 -5.08 5.14
N ILE A 38 -4.86 -4.38 4.78
CA ILE A 38 -4.47 -4.12 3.40
C ILE A 38 -3.17 -4.89 3.14
N THR A 39 -3.12 -5.66 2.06
CA THR A 39 -1.93 -6.41 1.66
C THR A 39 -1.56 -6.10 0.22
N ASP A 40 -0.26 -6.05 -0.06
CA ASP A 40 0.26 -5.88 -1.42
C ASP A 40 1.54 -6.70 -1.62
N SER A 41 1.75 -7.23 -2.82
CA SER A 41 2.93 -8.03 -3.16
C SER A 41 4.02 -7.18 -3.79
N ILE A 42 5.27 -7.37 -3.36
CA ILE A 42 6.43 -6.75 -4.01
C ILE A 42 6.57 -7.32 -5.44
N PRO A 43 6.54 -6.48 -6.49
CA PRO A 43 6.65 -6.94 -7.87
C PRO A 43 7.97 -7.65 -8.15
N THR A 44 7.93 -8.67 -9.00
CA THR A 44 9.15 -9.35 -9.48
C THR A 44 10.06 -8.39 -10.27
N GLY A 45 11.37 -8.53 -10.12
CA GLY A 45 12.35 -7.61 -10.73
C GLY A 45 12.47 -6.27 -9.99
N THR A 46 11.94 -6.22 -8.77
CA THR A 46 12.12 -5.10 -7.86
C THR A 46 12.45 -5.60 -6.45
N THR A 47 13.26 -4.83 -5.74
CA THR A 47 13.57 -5.05 -4.32
C THR A 47 12.86 -3.99 -3.48
N TYR A 48 12.20 -4.41 -2.39
CA TYR A 48 11.58 -3.47 -1.45
C TYR A 48 12.63 -2.54 -0.81
N VAL A 49 12.32 -1.24 -0.75
CA VAL A 49 13.15 -0.26 -0.03
C VAL A 49 12.81 -0.35 1.45
N ALA A 50 13.72 -0.90 2.26
CA ALA A 50 13.50 -1.12 3.68
C ALA A 50 13.09 0.17 4.43
N GLY A 51 12.05 0.07 5.26
CA GLY A 51 11.50 1.20 6.02
C GLY A 51 10.74 2.23 5.19
N SER A 52 10.49 1.99 3.89
CA SER A 52 9.73 2.91 3.05
C SER A 52 8.22 2.82 3.21
N ALA A 53 7.71 1.74 3.79
CA ALA A 53 6.28 1.57 4.01
C ALA A 53 5.73 2.60 4.99
N SER A 54 4.68 3.32 4.60
CA SER A 54 3.97 4.23 5.50
C SER A 54 3.16 3.45 6.54
N ASN A 55 2.63 4.14 7.54
CA ASN A 55 1.67 3.59 8.51
C ASN A 55 2.13 2.27 9.15
N SER A 56 3.43 2.13 9.39
CA SER A 56 4.05 0.94 9.99
C SER A 56 3.78 -0.36 9.23
N GLY A 57 3.68 -0.30 7.89
CA GLY A 57 3.54 -1.49 7.06
C GLY A 57 4.69 -2.47 7.24
N THR A 58 4.38 -3.75 7.42
CA THR A 58 5.37 -4.80 7.70
C THR A 58 5.51 -5.74 6.51
N LEU A 59 6.75 -5.97 6.08
CA LEU A 59 7.05 -6.94 5.03
C LEU A 59 7.28 -8.32 5.65
N SER A 60 6.61 -9.34 5.11
CA SER A 60 6.89 -10.75 5.38
C SER A 60 7.04 -11.50 4.06
N GLY A 61 8.24 -12.03 3.80
CA GLY A 61 8.59 -12.55 2.47
C GLY A 61 8.48 -11.46 1.40
N ALA A 62 7.60 -11.66 0.43
CA ALA A 62 7.31 -10.68 -0.63
C ALA A 62 5.94 -9.98 -0.45
N THR A 63 5.32 -10.06 0.73
CA THR A 63 4.00 -9.48 0.99
C THR A 63 4.09 -8.40 2.07
N LEU A 64 3.70 -7.19 1.71
CA LEU A 64 3.60 -6.04 2.60
C LEU A 64 2.18 -5.95 3.17
N THR A 65 2.07 -5.73 4.48
CA THR A 65 0.78 -5.72 5.18
C THR A 65 0.64 -4.47 6.05
N TRP A 66 -0.54 -3.83 6.00
CA TRP A 66 -0.96 -2.76 6.90
C TRP A 66 -2.23 -3.15 7.64
N THR A 67 -2.30 -2.77 8.91
CA THR A 67 -3.52 -2.91 9.72
C THR A 67 -4.02 -1.52 10.10
N ILE A 68 -5.21 -1.17 9.65
CA ILE A 68 -5.88 0.09 9.94
C ILE A 68 -6.97 -0.18 10.98
N ALA A 69 -6.79 0.34 12.18
CA ALA A 69 -7.66 0.05 13.33
C ALA A 69 -9.13 0.38 13.06
N SER A 70 -9.40 1.53 12.41
CA SER A 70 -10.75 1.91 12.03
C SER A 70 -10.78 2.86 10.84
N VAL A 71 -11.79 2.71 10.00
CA VAL A 71 -12.15 3.65 8.92
C VAL A 71 -13.65 3.97 9.07
N ALA A 72 -13.97 5.21 9.43
CA ALA A 72 -15.36 5.65 9.58
C ALA A 72 -16.17 5.50 8.28
N SER A 73 -17.51 5.53 8.38
CA SER A 73 -18.38 5.58 7.20
C SER A 73 -18.03 6.81 6.34
N GLY A 74 -17.79 6.61 5.04
CA GLY A 74 -17.31 7.66 4.13
C GLY A 74 -15.86 8.09 4.36
N GLY A 75 -15.16 7.46 5.32
CA GLY A 75 -13.75 7.73 5.61
C GLY A 75 -12.82 7.12 4.58
N SER A 76 -11.67 7.75 4.39
CA SER A 76 -10.62 7.27 3.48
C SER A 76 -9.23 7.57 4.03
N GLY A 77 -8.22 6.96 3.43
CA GLY A 77 -6.81 7.20 3.73
C GLY A 77 -5.91 6.53 2.71
N THR A 78 -4.61 6.65 2.93
CA THR A 78 -3.59 6.06 2.06
C THR A 78 -2.56 5.26 2.85
N VAL A 79 -2.00 4.26 2.20
CA VAL A 79 -0.74 3.62 2.57
C VAL A 79 0.19 3.62 1.36
N SER A 80 1.49 3.66 1.58
CA SER A 80 2.47 3.68 0.49
C SER A 80 3.70 2.86 0.80
N PHE A 81 4.45 2.51 -0.24
CA PHE A 81 5.76 1.86 -0.12
C PHE A 81 6.60 2.14 -1.36
N ARG A 82 7.91 1.94 -1.26
CA ARG A 82 8.84 2.05 -2.38
C ARG A 82 9.52 0.74 -2.69
N VAL A 83 9.78 0.54 -3.97
CA VAL A 83 10.65 -0.53 -4.47
C VAL A 83 11.72 0.08 -5.35
N LYS A 84 12.84 -0.63 -5.48
CA LYS A 84 13.94 -0.31 -6.38
C LYS A 84 13.97 -1.33 -7.51
N VAL A 85 14.09 -0.90 -8.76
CA VAL A 85 14.25 -1.80 -9.90
C VAL A 85 15.60 -2.49 -9.83
N ASP A 86 15.61 -3.82 -9.94
CA ASP A 86 16.80 -4.67 -9.83
C ASP A 86 17.74 -4.55 -11.03
#